data_AF-I1GUD2-F1
#
_entry.id   AF-I1GUD2-F1
#
_cell.length_a   1.000
_cell.length_b   1.000
_cell.length_c   1.000
_cell.angle_alpha   90.00
_cell.angle_beta   90.00
_cell.angle_gamma   90.00
#
_symmetry.space_group_name_H-M   'P 1'
#
loop_
_entity.id
_entity.type
_entity.pdbx_description
1 polymer ?
#
loop_
_entity_poly.entity_id
_entity_poly.type
_entity_poly.pdbx_seq_one_letter_code
_entity_poly.pdbx_strand_id
1 'polypeptide(L)'
;MAAADSVVLDRDDKGNPRALRLFAALVEAESRHFASAASLPSKNNLILAFRGGDTPTVAIADYLERIQRNLHCESVIFVLAAVYLARFVRSRTAREAGLLVEPATAHRLVSVALLLAAKFSSPNYAPNSPKVIPVCSNQRILASEFAGLEVSFLRAIDYRLLVTEEQFLRYCGHLERGPMAGGCCGGRKRKSTSTREGDKARNVQACQKPAMAS
;
A
#
# COMPACT_ATOMS: atom_id res chain seq x y z
N MET A 1 -21.64 17.34 -8.12
CA MET A 1 -20.22 16.94 -8.05
C MET A 1 -19.57 17.28 -9.37
N ALA A 2 -18.95 18.46 -9.47
CA ALA A 2 -18.25 18.90 -10.68
C ALA A 2 -16.75 18.63 -10.51
N ALA A 3 -16.36 17.36 -10.57
CA ALA A 3 -14.96 16.93 -10.55
C ALA A 3 -14.44 16.72 -11.99
N ALA A 4 -14.64 17.71 -12.87
CA ALA A 4 -14.60 17.49 -14.31
C ALA A 4 -13.20 17.57 -14.97
N ASP A 5 -12.17 18.16 -14.34
CA ASP A 5 -10.90 18.47 -15.05
C ASP A 5 -9.63 17.87 -14.42
N SER A 6 -9.74 16.75 -13.70
CA SER A 6 -8.52 16.02 -13.31
C SER A 6 -8.15 15.00 -14.37
N VAL A 7 -7.01 15.22 -15.03
CA VAL A 7 -6.40 14.35 -16.06
C VAL A 7 -6.25 12.89 -15.59
N VAL A 8 -6.21 12.63 -14.28
CA VAL A 8 -6.23 11.28 -13.68
C VAL A 8 -7.45 10.46 -14.10
N LEU A 9 -8.58 11.12 -14.30
CA LEU A 9 -9.85 10.47 -14.60
C LEU A 9 -10.00 10.11 -16.08
N ASP A 10 -9.12 10.62 -16.93
CA ASP A 10 -9.09 10.32 -18.35
C ASP A 10 -8.78 8.83 -18.61
N ARG A 11 -9.13 8.39 -19.82
CA ARG A 11 -8.76 7.07 -20.33
C ARG A 11 -7.49 7.18 -21.15
N ASP A 12 -6.68 6.14 -21.12
CA ASP A 12 -5.50 6.03 -21.99
C ASP A 12 -5.89 5.57 -23.39
N ASP A 13 -4.89 5.48 -24.28
CA ASP A 13 -5.07 5.06 -25.69
C ASP A 13 -5.65 3.63 -25.82
N LYS A 14 -5.57 2.81 -24.77
CA LYS A 14 -6.13 1.46 -24.71
C LYS A 14 -7.55 1.45 -24.15
N GLY A 15 -8.12 2.61 -23.84
CA GLY A 15 -9.43 2.78 -23.23
C GLY A 15 -9.49 2.45 -21.73
N ASN A 16 -8.33 2.21 -21.09
CA ASN A 16 -8.25 1.92 -19.66
C ASN A 16 -8.19 3.24 -18.85
N PRO A 17 -8.79 3.30 -17.66
CA PRO A 17 -8.66 4.46 -16.79
C PRO A 17 -7.20 4.77 -16.45
N ARG A 18 -6.74 6.01 -16.65
CA ARG A 18 -5.37 6.41 -16.29
C ARG A 18 -5.13 6.22 -14.79
N ALA A 19 -6.13 6.51 -13.96
CA ALA A 19 -6.12 6.23 -12.52
C ALA A 19 -5.77 4.78 -12.16
N LEU A 20 -6.20 3.80 -12.98
CA LEU A 20 -5.86 2.38 -12.79
C LEU A 20 -4.35 2.18 -12.87
N ARG A 21 -3.72 2.69 -13.93
CA ARG A 21 -2.29 2.52 -14.17
C ARG A 21 -1.44 3.22 -13.12
N LEU A 22 -1.83 4.44 -12.74
CA LEU A 22 -1.15 5.20 -11.69
C LEU A 22 -1.26 4.48 -10.33
N PHE A 23 -2.46 3.97 -10.01
CA PHE A 23 -2.67 3.21 -8.79
C PHE A 23 -1.86 1.90 -8.78
N ALA A 24 -1.86 1.15 -9.88
CA ALA A 24 -1.06 -0.05 -10.04
C ALA A 24 0.43 0.23 -9.83
N ALA A 25 0.98 1.24 -10.52
CA ALA A 25 2.39 1.61 -10.44
C ALA A 25 2.80 2.01 -9.01
N LEU A 26 1.94 2.72 -8.28
CA LEU A 26 2.16 3.08 -6.89
C LEU A 26 2.25 1.83 -6.00
N VAL A 27 1.28 0.92 -6.13
CA VAL A 27 1.26 -0.32 -5.32
C VAL A 27 2.44 -1.22 -5.66
N GLU A 28 2.82 -1.34 -6.93
CA GLU A 28 3.98 -2.13 -7.36
C GLU A 28 5.30 -1.55 -6.85
N ALA A 29 5.43 -0.22 -6.79
CA ALA A 29 6.60 0.44 -6.21
C ALA A 29 6.72 0.15 -4.70
N GLU A 30 5.62 0.31 -3.95
CA GLU A 30 5.58 0.01 -2.51
C GLU A 30 5.84 -1.48 -2.26
N SER A 31 5.19 -2.35 -3.03
CA SER A 31 5.37 -3.81 -2.96
C SER A 31 6.82 -4.23 -3.14
N ARG A 32 7.52 -3.65 -4.13
CA ARG A 32 8.95 -3.91 -4.33
C ARG A 32 9.83 -3.42 -3.17
N HIS A 33 9.48 -2.29 -2.57
CA HIS A 33 10.23 -1.76 -1.43
C HIS A 33 10.18 -2.70 -0.21
N PHE A 34 9.04 -3.37 -0.01
CA PHE A 34 8.85 -4.33 1.08
C PHE A 34 8.99 -5.80 0.66
N ALA A 35 9.61 -6.08 -0.49
CA ALA A 35 9.69 -7.45 -1.03
C ALA A 35 10.38 -8.44 -0.08
N SER A 36 11.38 -8.00 0.69
CA SER A 36 12.07 -8.87 1.66
C SER A 36 11.18 -9.28 2.83
N ALA A 37 10.14 -8.52 3.15
CA ALA A 37 9.22 -8.83 4.24
C ALA A 37 8.30 -10.01 3.91
N ALA A 38 8.06 -10.28 2.62
CA ALA A 38 7.15 -11.33 2.17
C ALA A 38 7.61 -12.74 2.56
N SER A 39 8.92 -12.94 2.73
CA SER A 39 9.51 -14.21 3.15
C SER A 39 9.56 -14.39 4.67
N LEU A 40 9.26 -13.36 5.45
CA LEU A 40 9.31 -13.44 6.91
C LEU A 40 8.07 -14.16 7.45
N PRO A 41 8.21 -15.13 8.37
CA PRO A 41 7.06 -15.75 9.00
C PRO A 41 6.32 -14.72 9.87
N SER A 42 4.98 -14.76 9.84
CA SER A 42 4.14 -13.95 10.72
C SER A 42 3.17 -14.84 11.47
N LYS A 43 2.93 -14.52 12.74
CA LYS A 43 1.89 -15.15 13.56
C LYS A 43 0.62 -14.30 13.66
N ASN A 44 0.62 -13.11 13.04
CA ASN A 44 -0.50 -12.20 13.11
C ASN A 44 -1.59 -12.64 12.10
N ASN A 45 -2.79 -12.92 12.62
CA ASN A 45 -3.93 -13.38 11.81
C ASN A 45 -4.30 -12.41 10.67
N LEU A 46 -4.13 -11.10 10.86
CA LEU A 46 -4.44 -10.11 9.82
C LEU A 46 -3.44 -10.21 8.66
N ILE A 47 -2.14 -10.31 8.97
CA ILE A 47 -1.10 -10.51 7.95
C ILE A 47 -1.35 -11.81 7.20
N LEU A 48 -1.61 -12.90 7.93
CA LEU A 48 -1.87 -14.21 7.32
C LEU A 48 -3.10 -14.17 6.40
N ALA A 49 -4.18 -13.49 6.79
CA ALA A 49 -5.35 -13.33 5.94
C ALA A 49 -5.03 -12.59 4.63
N PHE A 50 -4.28 -11.48 4.68
CA PHE A 50 -3.93 -10.72 3.48
C PHE A 50 -2.82 -11.36 2.63
N ARG A 51 -1.90 -12.15 3.22
CA ARG A 51 -0.94 -12.98 2.48
C ARG A 51 -1.58 -14.21 1.85
N GLY A 52 -2.63 -14.73 2.48
CA GLY A 52 -3.32 -15.97 2.17
C GLY A 52 -2.40 -17.13 1.82
N GLY A 53 -2.87 -18.05 0.96
CA GLY A 53 -2.11 -19.23 0.54
C GLY A 53 -1.08 -18.91 -0.54
N ASP A 54 -1.52 -18.91 -1.79
CA ASP A 54 -0.64 -18.61 -2.92
C ASP A 54 -0.74 -17.14 -3.35
N THR A 55 0.41 -16.55 -3.69
CA THR A 55 0.48 -15.20 -4.24
C THR A 55 0.26 -15.23 -5.76
N PRO A 56 -0.58 -14.35 -6.32
CA PRO A 56 -0.71 -14.24 -7.77
C PRO A 56 0.63 -13.84 -8.43
N THR A 57 1.03 -14.57 -9.46
CA THR A 57 2.26 -14.30 -10.23
C THR A 57 2.11 -13.18 -11.27
N VAL A 58 0.88 -12.71 -11.47
CA VAL A 58 0.54 -11.64 -12.41
C VAL A 58 0.90 -10.27 -11.83
N ALA A 59 1.39 -9.35 -12.68
CA ALA A 59 1.62 -7.97 -12.26
C ALA A 59 0.32 -7.31 -11.78
N ILE A 60 0.43 -6.32 -10.89
CA ILE A 60 -0.76 -5.66 -10.31
C ILE A 60 -1.48 -4.86 -11.39
N ALA A 61 -0.74 -4.25 -12.32
CA ALA A 61 -1.31 -3.57 -13.48
C ALA A 61 -2.18 -4.52 -14.32
N ASP A 62 -1.62 -5.65 -14.76
CA ASP A 62 -2.35 -6.66 -15.55
C ASP A 62 -3.55 -7.22 -14.80
N TYR A 63 -3.40 -7.43 -13.49
CA TYR A 63 -4.48 -7.90 -12.63
C TYR A 63 -5.64 -6.89 -12.55
N LEU A 64 -5.32 -5.61 -12.34
CA LEU A 64 -6.31 -4.54 -12.31
C LEU A 64 -6.98 -4.32 -13.69
N GLU A 65 -6.23 -4.45 -14.78
CA GLU A 65 -6.82 -4.40 -16.12
C GLU A 65 -7.82 -5.54 -16.35
N ARG A 66 -7.54 -6.75 -15.87
CA ARG A 66 -8.51 -7.86 -15.94
C ARG A 66 -9.78 -7.52 -15.15
N ILE A 67 -9.65 -6.92 -13.96
CA ILE A 67 -10.81 -6.49 -13.19
C ILE A 67 -11.58 -5.41 -13.96
N GLN A 68 -10.90 -4.42 -14.53
CA GLN A 68 -11.52 -3.35 -15.31
C GLN A 68 -12.32 -3.90 -16.50
N ARG A 69 -11.80 -4.91 -17.21
CA ARG A 69 -12.51 -5.53 -18.35
C ARG A 69 -13.77 -6.28 -17.94
N ASN A 70 -13.84 -6.78 -16.70
CA ASN A 70 -14.99 -7.57 -16.22
C ASN A 70 -16.01 -6.73 -15.44
N LEU A 71 -15.55 -5.72 -14.68
CA LEU A 71 -16.41 -4.89 -13.83
C LEU A 71 -16.71 -3.51 -14.43
N HIS A 72 -15.99 -3.10 -15.47
CA HIS A 72 -16.13 -1.79 -16.11
C HIS A 72 -16.14 -0.62 -15.12
N CYS A 73 -15.23 -0.66 -14.14
CA CYS A 73 -15.19 0.35 -13.08
C CYS A 73 -14.92 1.75 -13.65
N GLU A 74 -15.55 2.75 -13.04
CA GLU A 74 -15.30 4.17 -13.35
C GLU A 74 -13.92 4.60 -12.84
N SER A 75 -13.28 5.58 -13.48
CA SER A 75 -11.94 6.06 -13.11
C SER A 75 -11.86 6.52 -11.65
N VAL A 76 -12.93 7.14 -11.15
CA VAL A 76 -13.10 7.57 -9.74
C VAL A 76 -12.86 6.43 -8.76
N ILE A 77 -13.27 5.20 -9.10
CA ILE A 77 -13.18 4.04 -8.21
C ILE A 77 -11.71 3.69 -7.89
N PHE A 78 -10.80 3.87 -8.84
CA PHE A 78 -9.36 3.63 -8.62
C PHE A 78 -8.74 4.68 -7.70
N VAL A 79 -9.18 5.94 -7.79
CA VAL A 79 -8.73 7.00 -6.87
C VAL A 79 -9.24 6.73 -5.45
N LEU A 80 -10.52 6.36 -5.31
CA LEU A 80 -11.10 6.00 -4.01
C LEU A 80 -10.43 4.75 -3.41
N ALA A 81 -10.11 3.76 -4.23
CA ALA A 81 -9.35 2.59 -3.80
C ALA A 81 -7.97 2.99 -3.26
N ALA A 82 -7.28 3.94 -3.91
CA ALA A 82 -6.01 4.46 -3.41
C ALA A 82 -6.18 5.16 -2.04
N VAL A 83 -7.25 5.94 -1.86
CA VAL A 83 -7.58 6.56 -0.56
C VAL A 83 -7.79 5.48 0.51
N TYR A 84 -8.58 4.45 0.21
CA TYR A 84 -8.91 3.39 1.16
C TYR A 84 -7.70 2.54 1.53
N LEU A 85 -6.87 2.16 0.56
CA LEU A 85 -5.62 1.46 0.82
C LEU A 85 -4.70 2.30 1.71
N ALA A 86 -4.58 3.58 1.41
CA ALA A 86 -3.73 4.51 2.15
C ALA A 86 -4.26 4.80 3.58
N ARG A 87 -5.58 4.69 3.82
CA ARG A 87 -6.19 4.68 5.15
C ARG A 87 -5.88 3.38 5.89
N PHE A 88 -6.01 2.24 5.22
CA PHE A 88 -5.76 0.92 5.80
C PHE A 88 -4.31 0.78 6.27
N VAL A 89 -3.32 1.11 5.42
CA VAL A 89 -1.90 1.03 5.76
C VAL A 89 -1.52 1.96 6.91
N ARG A 90 -2.19 3.12 7.04
CA ARG A 90 -1.96 4.08 8.14
C ARG A 90 -2.76 3.77 9.40
N SER A 91 -3.68 2.81 9.36
CA SER A 91 -4.50 2.46 10.51
C SER A 91 -3.66 1.94 11.67
N ARG A 92 -4.16 2.15 12.89
CA ARG A 92 -3.54 1.60 14.10
C ARG A 92 -3.43 0.08 14.00
N THR A 93 -4.50 -0.58 13.57
CA THR A 93 -4.58 -2.04 13.42
C THR A 93 -3.52 -2.59 12.46
N ALA A 94 -3.34 -1.99 11.28
CA ALA A 94 -2.31 -2.44 10.33
C ALA A 94 -0.89 -2.17 10.85
N ARG A 95 -0.66 -1.02 11.49
CA ARG A 95 0.65 -0.66 12.05
C ARG A 95 1.05 -1.55 13.22
N GLU A 96 0.15 -1.83 14.14
CA GLU A 96 0.39 -2.74 15.27
C GLU A 96 0.59 -4.17 14.80
N ALA A 97 -0.11 -4.59 13.74
CA ALA A 97 0.10 -5.90 13.13
C ALA A 97 1.46 -5.99 12.39
N GLY A 98 2.04 -4.87 11.97
CA GLY A 98 3.21 -4.82 11.10
C GLY A 98 2.87 -5.17 9.64
N LEU A 99 1.64 -4.91 9.20
CA LEU A 99 1.18 -5.23 7.86
C LEU A 99 1.74 -4.22 6.85
N LEU A 100 2.40 -4.73 5.82
CA LEU A 100 3.00 -3.96 4.74
C LEU A 100 2.32 -4.29 3.40
N VAL A 101 2.37 -3.34 2.47
CA VAL A 101 2.06 -3.60 1.06
C VAL A 101 3.29 -4.28 0.47
N GLU A 102 3.28 -5.61 0.46
CA GLU A 102 4.36 -6.47 -0.04
C GLU A 102 3.81 -7.39 -1.13
N PRO A 103 4.64 -8.13 -1.90
CA PRO A 103 4.16 -8.93 -3.02
C PRO A 103 3.06 -9.92 -2.63
N ALA A 104 3.14 -10.52 -1.43
CA ALA A 104 2.16 -11.49 -0.94
C ALA A 104 0.82 -10.87 -0.52
N THR A 105 0.79 -9.60 -0.10
CA THR A 105 -0.43 -8.94 0.38
C THR A 105 -1.06 -8.02 -0.66
N ALA A 106 -0.27 -7.51 -1.61
CA ALA A 106 -0.64 -6.42 -2.50
C ALA A 106 -1.90 -6.70 -3.31
N HIS A 107 -2.02 -7.87 -3.95
CA HIS A 107 -3.20 -8.20 -4.75
C HIS A 107 -4.46 -8.22 -3.88
N ARG A 108 -4.47 -8.93 -2.75
CA ARG A 108 -5.65 -9.00 -1.86
C ARG A 108 -6.03 -7.62 -1.32
N LEU A 109 -5.05 -6.81 -0.90
CA LEU A 109 -5.28 -5.45 -0.41
C LEU A 109 -5.92 -4.56 -1.48
N VAL A 110 -5.38 -4.59 -2.70
CA VAL A 110 -5.89 -3.83 -3.83
C VAL A 110 -7.29 -4.27 -4.23
N SER A 111 -7.54 -5.58 -4.30
CA SER A 111 -8.86 -6.13 -4.62
C SER A 111 -9.93 -5.66 -3.64
N VAL A 112 -9.62 -5.72 -2.34
CA VAL A 112 -10.56 -5.29 -1.28
C VAL A 112 -10.78 -3.79 -1.33
N ALA A 113 -9.72 -2.99 -1.46
CA ALA A 113 -9.85 -1.54 -1.57
C ALA A 113 -10.71 -1.14 -2.79
N LEU A 114 -10.51 -1.80 -3.94
CA LEU A 114 -11.24 -1.54 -5.17
C LEU A 114 -12.71 -1.95 -5.07
N LEU A 115 -12.99 -3.14 -4.54
CA LEU A 115 -14.38 -3.60 -4.40
C LEU A 115 -15.15 -2.80 -3.36
N LEU A 116 -14.52 -2.37 -2.26
CA LEU A 116 -15.15 -1.44 -1.32
C LEU A 116 -15.42 -0.07 -1.98
N ALA A 117 -14.47 0.47 -2.74
CA ALA A 117 -14.69 1.70 -3.50
C ALA A 117 -15.87 1.56 -4.47
N ALA A 118 -15.94 0.47 -5.23
CA ALA A 118 -17.05 0.21 -6.14
C ALA A 118 -18.37 0.06 -5.38
N LYS A 119 -18.39 -0.73 -4.31
CA LYS A 119 -19.58 -1.04 -3.50
C LYS A 119 -20.24 0.20 -2.88
N PHE A 120 -19.44 1.16 -2.44
CA PHE A 120 -19.95 2.34 -1.72
C PHE A 120 -20.06 3.60 -2.58
N SER A 121 -19.52 3.59 -3.81
CA SER A 121 -19.47 4.80 -4.64
C SER A 121 -19.94 4.59 -6.07
N SER A 122 -20.07 3.35 -6.55
CA SER A 122 -20.62 3.08 -7.88
C SER A 122 -22.12 2.75 -7.79
N PRO A 123 -22.98 3.44 -8.54
CA PRO A 123 -24.40 3.09 -8.62
C PRO A 123 -24.62 1.75 -9.33
N ASN A 124 -23.65 1.29 -10.12
CA ASN A 124 -23.73 0.09 -10.96
C ASN A 124 -23.09 -1.14 -10.28
N TYR A 125 -22.77 -1.06 -8.99
CA TYR A 125 -22.14 -2.18 -8.29
C TYR A 125 -23.10 -3.38 -8.15
N ALA A 126 -22.69 -4.54 -8.67
CA ALA A 126 -23.46 -5.76 -8.55
C ALA A 126 -23.05 -6.55 -7.29
N PRO A 127 -23.99 -7.17 -6.55
CA PRO A 127 -23.65 -8.03 -5.40
C PRO A 127 -22.71 -9.20 -5.74
N ASN A 128 -22.72 -9.64 -6.99
CA ASN A 128 -21.88 -10.73 -7.49
C ASN A 128 -20.48 -10.28 -7.94
N SER A 129 -20.15 -8.99 -7.93
CA SER A 129 -18.85 -8.46 -8.36
C SER A 129 -17.63 -9.14 -7.71
N PRO A 130 -17.66 -9.56 -6.41
CA PRO A 130 -16.54 -10.29 -5.81
C PRO A 130 -16.20 -11.62 -6.49
N LYS A 131 -17.13 -12.24 -7.23
CA LYS A 131 -16.90 -13.49 -7.98
C LYS A 131 -15.92 -13.33 -9.16
N VAL A 132 -15.62 -12.10 -9.56
CA VAL A 132 -14.63 -11.78 -10.61
C VAL A 132 -13.19 -11.91 -10.12
N ILE A 133 -12.95 -11.74 -8.81
CA ILE A 133 -11.61 -11.76 -8.19
C ILE A 133 -10.88 -13.09 -8.40
N PRO A 134 -11.51 -14.27 -8.19
CA PRO A 134 -10.88 -15.56 -8.49
C PRO A 134 -10.49 -15.70 -9.97
N VAL A 135 -11.36 -15.27 -10.89
CA VAL A 135 -11.08 -15.34 -12.34
C VAL A 135 -9.86 -14.48 -12.69
N CYS A 136 -9.80 -13.25 -12.18
CA CYS A 136 -8.72 -12.32 -12.49
C CYS A 136 -7.37 -12.75 -11.88
N SER A 137 -7.41 -13.41 -10.71
CA SER A 137 -6.23 -13.85 -9.95
C SER A 137 -5.75 -15.26 -10.33
N ASN A 138 -6.27 -15.86 -11.40
CA ASN A 138 -6.01 -17.26 -11.78
C ASN A 138 -6.29 -18.24 -10.62
N GLN A 139 -7.42 -18.04 -9.93
CA GLN A 139 -7.91 -18.83 -8.80
C GLN A 139 -7.01 -18.81 -7.55
N ARG A 140 -6.08 -17.85 -7.44
CA ARG A 140 -5.19 -17.69 -6.26
C ARG A 140 -5.85 -16.96 -5.09
N ILE A 141 -6.90 -16.17 -5.38
CA ILE A 141 -7.72 -15.52 -4.36
C ILE A 141 -9.14 -16.08 -4.51
N LEU A 142 -9.63 -16.78 -3.49
CA LEU A 142 -10.95 -17.42 -3.53
C LEU A 142 -12.04 -16.42 -3.14
N ALA A 143 -13.23 -16.60 -3.70
CA ALA A 143 -14.38 -15.74 -3.38
C ALA A 143 -14.82 -15.89 -1.91
N SER A 144 -14.63 -17.07 -1.32
CA SER A 144 -14.94 -17.36 0.08
C SER A 144 -14.06 -16.59 1.07
N GLU A 145 -12.80 -16.32 0.71
CA GLU A 145 -11.88 -15.52 1.53
C GLU A 145 -12.31 -14.05 1.56
N PHE A 146 -12.93 -13.57 0.48
CA PHE A 146 -13.15 -12.15 0.24
C PHE A 146 -14.06 -11.50 1.28
N ALA A 147 -15.12 -12.17 1.70
CA ALA A 147 -16.02 -11.64 2.73
C ALA A 147 -15.29 -11.37 4.06
N GLY A 148 -14.38 -12.26 4.46
CA GLY A 148 -13.57 -12.06 5.67
C GLY A 148 -12.55 -10.92 5.52
N LEU A 149 -11.96 -10.79 4.34
CA LEU A 149 -11.03 -9.71 4.02
C LEU A 149 -11.74 -8.34 3.98
N GLU A 150 -12.94 -8.25 3.40
CA GLU A 150 -13.77 -7.03 3.41
C GLU A 150 -14.03 -6.56 4.84
N VAL A 151 -14.49 -7.46 5.72
CA VAL A 151 -14.78 -7.13 7.12
C VAL A 151 -13.52 -6.70 7.85
N SER A 152 -12.40 -7.40 7.66
CA SER A 152 -11.12 -7.06 8.28
C SER A 152 -10.61 -5.69 7.83
N PHE A 153 -10.75 -5.39 6.54
CA PHE A 153 -10.37 -4.09 5.98
C PHE A 153 -11.22 -2.96 6.53
N LEU A 154 -12.55 -3.13 6.54
CA LEU A 154 -13.50 -2.14 7.06
C LEU A 154 -13.25 -1.84 8.54
N ARG A 155 -13.01 -2.87 9.35
CA ARG A 155 -12.66 -2.71 10.76
C ARG A 155 -11.34 -1.96 10.94
N ALA A 156 -10.33 -2.25 10.12
CA ALA A 156 -9.04 -1.57 10.20
C ALA A 156 -9.13 -0.07 9.87
N ILE A 157 -10.01 0.33 8.94
CA ILE A 157 -10.24 1.75 8.63
C ILE A 157 -11.31 2.41 9.52
N ASP A 158 -11.77 1.75 10.58
CA ASP A 158 -12.88 2.19 11.45
C ASP A 158 -14.15 2.59 10.65
N TYR A 159 -14.44 1.86 9.57
CA TYR A 159 -15.55 2.15 8.65
C TYR A 159 -15.54 3.57 8.04
N ARG A 160 -14.39 4.26 8.06
CA ARG A 160 -14.23 5.61 7.51
C ARG A 160 -14.15 5.56 5.99
N LEU A 161 -15.31 5.46 5.35
CA LEU A 161 -15.47 5.39 3.89
C LEU A 161 -15.74 6.77 3.27
N LEU A 162 -16.24 7.74 4.03
CA LEU A 162 -16.49 9.08 3.50
C LEU A 162 -15.18 9.71 2.98
N VAL A 163 -15.18 10.13 1.71
CA VAL A 163 -14.07 10.87 1.10
C VAL A 163 -14.59 12.26 0.73
N THR A 164 -13.97 13.30 1.27
CA THR A 164 -14.31 14.67 0.90
C THR A 164 -13.73 15.01 -0.48
N GLU A 165 -14.30 16.01 -1.15
CA GLU A 165 -13.78 16.50 -2.44
C GLU A 165 -12.31 16.93 -2.34
N GLU A 166 -11.94 17.64 -1.27
CA GLU A 166 -10.55 18.04 -1.02
C GLU A 166 -9.61 16.83 -0.90
N GLN A 167 -10.03 15.78 -0.18
CA GLN A 167 -9.26 14.55 -0.07
C GLN A 167 -9.13 13.86 -1.42
N PHE A 168 -10.21 13.77 -2.17
CA PHE A 168 -10.22 13.18 -3.50
C PHE A 168 -9.24 13.87 -4.44
N LEU A 169 -9.32 15.20 -4.56
CA LEU A 169 -8.42 16.00 -5.40
C LEU A 169 -6.95 15.88 -4.96
N ARG A 170 -6.69 15.84 -3.65
CA ARG A 170 -5.34 15.61 -3.11
C ARG A 170 -4.79 14.26 -3.55
N TYR A 171 -5.61 13.22 -3.57
CA TYR A 171 -5.21 11.89 -4.03
C TYR A 171 -5.06 11.80 -5.54
N CYS A 172 -5.86 12.53 -6.33
CA CYS A 172 -5.60 12.68 -7.77
C CYS A 172 -4.18 13.24 -8.00
N GLY A 173 -3.85 14.37 -7.38
CA GLY A 173 -2.51 14.95 -7.51
C GLY A 173 -1.39 14.06 -6.95
N HIS A 174 -1.68 13.18 -5.98
CA HIS A 174 -0.72 12.20 -5.50
C HIS A 174 -0.46 11.08 -6.53
N LEU A 175 -1.52 10.59 -7.18
CA LEU A 175 -1.41 9.59 -8.25
C LEU A 175 -0.68 10.17 -9.48
N GLU A 176 -0.93 11.42 -9.86
CA GLU A 176 -0.23 12.09 -10.98
C GLU A 176 1.27 12.21 -10.75
N ARG A 177 1.68 12.51 -9.52
CA ARG A 177 3.11 12.56 -9.15
C ARG A 177 3.78 11.20 -9.26
N GLY A 178 3.01 10.12 -9.25
CA GLY A 178 3.50 8.75 -9.31
C GLY A 178 4.23 8.33 -8.02
N PRO A 179 4.78 7.10 -8.01
CA PRO A 179 5.63 6.66 -6.91
C PRO A 179 6.82 7.60 -6.80
N MET A 180 7.03 8.17 -5.61
CA MET A 180 8.19 9.01 -5.35
C MET A 180 9.45 8.16 -5.61
N ALA A 181 10.14 8.43 -6.72
CA ALA A 181 11.46 7.85 -6.98
C ALA A 181 12.29 8.16 -5.73
N GLY A 182 12.74 7.11 -5.04
CA GLY A 182 13.37 7.19 -3.73
C GLY A 182 14.39 8.33 -3.69
N GLY A 183 13.99 9.44 -3.08
CA GLY A 183 14.91 10.48 -2.68
C GLY A 183 15.80 9.84 -1.63
N CYS A 184 16.97 9.36 -2.04
CA CYS A 184 18.12 9.29 -1.16
C CYS A 184 18.28 10.69 -0.58
N CYS A 185 17.75 10.90 0.62
CA CYS A 185 18.15 12.02 1.45
C CYS A 185 19.66 11.89 1.63
N GLY A 186 20.39 12.70 0.85
CA GLY A 186 21.82 12.82 0.93
C GLY A 186 22.20 13.12 2.35
N GLY A 187 22.77 12.12 3.04
CA GLY A 187 23.62 12.35 4.18
C GLY A 187 24.83 13.15 3.70
N ARG A 188 24.68 14.47 3.59
CA ARG A 188 25.82 15.39 3.52
C ARG A 188 26.59 15.17 4.83
N LYS A 189 27.59 14.28 4.79
CA LYS A 189 28.67 14.24 5.77
C LYS A 189 29.26 15.65 5.78
N ARG A 190 28.84 16.48 6.75
CA ARG A 190 29.54 17.70 7.09
C ARG A 190 30.90 17.24 7.61
N LYS A 191 31.91 17.28 6.75
CA LYS A 191 33.32 17.14 7.14
C LYS A 191 33.65 18.40 7.94
N SER A 192 33.47 18.34 9.24
CA SER A 192 33.99 19.35 10.16
C SER A 192 35.52 19.25 10.11
N THR A 193 36.13 20.20 9.41
CA THR A 193 37.53 20.55 9.57
C THR A 193 37.73 21.07 10.99
N SER A 194 38.21 20.21 11.88
CA SER A 194 38.84 20.66 13.12
C SER A 194 40.35 20.40 13.00
N THR A 195 41.08 21.46 12.66
CA THR A 195 42.48 21.62 13.00
C THR A 195 42.62 21.38 14.51
N ARG A 196 43.44 20.40 14.90
CA ARG A 196 44.05 20.36 16.22
C ARG A 196 45.50 19.95 16.06
N GLU A 197 46.36 20.94 16.24
CA GLU A 197 47.75 20.77 16.61
C GLU A 197 47.88 19.92 17.88
N GLY A 198 48.93 19.11 17.91
CA GLY A 198 49.86 19.12 19.04
C GLY A 198 49.44 18.45 20.35
N ASP A 199 49.95 17.23 20.51
CA ASP A 199 50.88 16.91 21.60
C ASP A 199 50.31 16.57 23.00
N LYS A 200 50.25 15.28 23.32
CA LYS A 200 51.18 14.59 24.25
C LYS A 200 50.61 13.27 24.74
N ALA A 201 51.43 12.24 24.57
CA ALA A 201 51.29 10.95 25.22
C ALA A 201 51.40 11.09 26.75
N ARG A 202 50.56 10.35 27.47
CA ARG A 202 50.92 9.72 28.75
C ARG A 202 50.04 8.49 28.99
N ASN A 203 50.73 7.37 28.96
CA ASN A 203 50.32 6.03 29.32
C ASN A 203 50.22 5.94 30.85
N VAL A 204 49.09 5.51 31.42
CA VAL A 204 49.06 4.82 32.72
C VAL A 204 47.93 3.79 32.71
N GLN A 205 48.36 2.57 33.02
CA GLN A 205 47.62 1.32 33.08
C GLN A 205 46.92 1.15 34.44
N ALA A 206 45.78 0.46 34.40
CA ALA A 206 45.11 -0.31 35.46
C ALA A 206 44.76 0.37 36.80
N CYS A 207 43.48 0.27 37.17
CA CYS A 207 43.13 -0.38 38.43
C CYS A 207 41.69 -0.91 38.40
N GLN A 208 41.55 -2.13 38.93
CA GLN A 208 40.30 -2.87 39.08
C GLN A 208 39.44 -2.30 40.22
N LYS A 209 38.19 -2.78 40.25
CA LYS A 209 37.03 -2.50 41.12
C LYS A 209 37.34 -2.34 42.62
N PRO A 210 36.36 -1.82 43.39
CA PRO A 210 35.62 -2.75 44.25
C PRO A 210 34.09 -2.56 44.24
N ALA A 211 33.43 -3.55 44.84
CA ALA A 211 32.00 -3.75 44.99
C ALA A 211 31.44 -3.19 46.31
N MET A 212 30.10 -3.30 46.46
CA MET A 212 29.27 -3.19 47.68
C MET A 212 28.96 -1.74 48.12
N ALA A 213 27.78 -1.37 48.64
CA ALA A 213 26.55 -2.06 49.01
C ALA A 213 25.39 -1.03 49.05
N SER A 214 24.15 -1.49 48.88
CA SER A 214 23.06 -1.29 49.86
C SER A 214 21.87 -2.16 49.51
#